data_AF-A0A368BLD9-F1
#
_entry.id   AF-A0A368BLD9-F1
#
_cell.length_a   1.000
_cell.length_b   1.000
_cell.length_c   1.000
_cell.angle_alpha   90.00
_cell.angle_beta   90.00
_cell.angle_gamma   90.00
#
_symmetry.space_group_name_H-M   'P 1'
#
loop_
_entity.id
_entity.type
_entity.pdbx_description
1 polymer ?
#
loop_
_entity_poly.entity_id
_entity_poly.type
_entity_poly.pdbx_seq_one_letter_code
_entity_poly.pdbx_strand_id
1 'polypeptide(L)'
;MQDIYISGTGMWTPPHKISNDELVKSFNTYVELYNSEHSDKISEGSLKALEPSSSEFIVKASGIKNRYVVEKESLLDPTRMKPKIEARSDDQLSFSAEVSVIAAKEALKNANLEAKDVDAVIV
;
A
#
# COMPACT_ATOMS: atom_id res chain seq x y z
N MET A 1 11.58 28.88 27.39
CA MET A 1 11.12 28.07 26.25
C MET A 1 10.58 26.78 26.86
N GLN A 2 9.41 26.30 26.45
CA GLN A 2 8.91 25.02 26.95
C GLN A 2 9.57 23.89 26.15
N ASP A 3 10.05 22.88 26.85
CA ASP A 3 10.60 21.69 26.21
C ASP A 3 9.46 20.80 25.71
N ILE A 4 9.53 20.41 24.44
CA ILE A 4 8.52 19.60 23.76
C ILE A 4 9.22 18.34 23.24
N TYR A 5 8.61 17.18 23.48
CA TYR A 5 9.20 15.88 23.19
C TYR A 5 8.26 14.99 22.38
N ILE A 6 8.84 14.10 21.57
CA ILE A 6 8.15 12.91 21.08
C ILE A 6 8.35 11.83 22.16
N SER A 7 7.34 11.61 22.99
CA SER A 7 7.40 10.68 24.13
C SER A 7 7.09 9.23 23.77
N GLY A 8 6.47 8.98 22.62
CA GLY A 8 6.14 7.64 22.15
C GLY A 8 5.71 7.61 20.69
N THR A 9 5.96 6.49 20.03
CA THR A 9 5.52 6.20 18.66
C THR A 9 4.86 4.83 18.61
N GLY A 10 3.94 4.63 17.68
CA GLY A 10 3.33 3.34 17.41
C GLY A 10 3.14 3.14 15.92
N MET A 11 3.06 1.90 15.48
CA MET A 11 3.04 1.56 14.06
C MET A 11 2.18 0.33 13.83
N TRP A 12 1.17 0.49 12.98
CA TRP A 12 0.47 -0.65 12.41
C TRP A 12 1.08 -1.02 11.06
N THR A 13 1.38 -2.31 10.87
CA THR A 13 1.89 -2.85 9.60
C THR A 13 0.82 -3.76 8.99
N PRO A 14 0.47 -3.59 7.70
CA PRO A 14 -0.45 -4.50 7.02
C PRO A 14 0.02 -5.97 7.07
N PRO A 15 -0.90 -6.94 7.04
CA PRO A 15 -0.57 -8.34 7.32
C PRO A 15 0.17 -9.03 6.18
N HIS A 16 0.03 -8.56 4.94
CA HIS A 16 0.63 -9.23 3.78
C HIS A 16 1.88 -8.52 3.32
N LYS A 17 2.85 -9.31 2.86
CA LYS A 17 4.10 -8.83 2.26
C LYS A 17 4.17 -9.24 0.79
N ILE A 18 4.57 -8.29 -0.06
CA ILE A 18 4.77 -8.50 -1.49
C ILE A 18 6.25 -8.25 -1.82
N SER A 19 6.89 -9.22 -2.47
CA SER A 19 8.24 -9.05 -3.04
C SER A 19 8.20 -8.28 -4.36
N ASN A 20 9.35 -7.77 -4.80
CA ASN A 20 9.44 -7.19 -6.14
C ASN A 20 9.11 -8.22 -7.23
N ASP A 21 9.51 -9.48 -7.06
CA ASP A 21 9.25 -10.54 -8.06
C ASP A 21 7.75 -10.80 -8.23
N GLU A 22 7.00 -10.85 -7.14
CA GLU A 22 5.54 -11.02 -7.19
C GLU A 22 4.87 -9.84 -7.91
N LEU A 23 5.29 -8.62 -7.57
CA LEU A 23 4.73 -7.40 -8.16
C LEU A 23 5.06 -7.27 -9.65
N VAL A 24 6.33 -7.53 -10.01
CA VAL A 24 6.81 -7.49 -11.39
C VAL A 24 6.15 -8.58 -12.22
N LYS A 25 5.97 -9.79 -11.68
CA LYS A 25 5.26 -10.86 -12.37
C LYS A 25 3.83 -10.43 -12.70
N SER A 26 3.09 -9.91 -11.72
CA SER A 26 1.73 -9.39 -11.93
C SER A 26 1.68 -8.30 -13.01
N PHE A 27 2.56 -7.29 -12.89
CA PHE A 27 2.64 -6.19 -13.84
C PHE A 27 3.00 -6.66 -15.25
N ASN A 28 3.98 -7.55 -15.40
CA ASN A 28 4.41 -8.02 -16.71
C ASN A 28 3.32 -8.89 -17.38
N THR A 29 2.57 -9.69 -16.62
CA THR A 29 1.40 -10.38 -17.14
C THR A 29 0.33 -9.39 -17.63
N TYR A 30 0.09 -8.29 -16.90
CA TYR A 30 -0.79 -7.23 -17.39
C TYR A 30 -0.28 -6.58 -18.69
N VAL A 31 1.03 -6.30 -18.79
CA VAL A 31 1.66 -5.75 -20.00
C VAL A 31 1.47 -6.67 -21.20
N GLU A 32 1.68 -7.98 -21.01
CA GLU A 32 1.45 -8.99 -22.06
C GLU A 32 -0.01 -9.03 -22.52
N LEU A 33 -0.96 -9.05 -21.58
CA LEU A 33 -2.39 -9.04 -21.88
C LEU A 33 -2.79 -7.79 -22.65
N TYR A 34 -2.38 -6.60 -22.17
CA TYR A 34 -2.70 -5.32 -22.79
C TYR A 34 -2.12 -5.23 -24.21
N ASN A 35 -0.84 -5.57 -24.39
CA ASN A 35 -0.18 -5.47 -25.70
C ASN A 35 -0.76 -6.45 -26.72
N SER A 36 -1.18 -7.65 -26.26
CA SER A 36 -1.85 -8.63 -27.12
C SER A 36 -3.22 -8.12 -27.57
N GLU A 37 -4.03 -7.64 -26.62
CA GLU A 37 -5.38 -7.11 -26.89
C GLU A 37 -5.36 -5.87 -27.81
N HIS A 38 -4.30 -5.05 -27.73
CA HIS A 38 -4.17 -3.79 -28.47
C HIS A 38 -3.19 -3.87 -29.66
N SER A 39 -2.80 -5.08 -30.08
CA SER A 39 -1.74 -5.30 -31.08
C SER A 39 -1.96 -4.55 -32.40
N ASP A 40 -3.18 -4.53 -32.93
CA ASP A 40 -3.52 -3.79 -34.17
C ASP A 40 -3.32 -2.28 -33.99
N LYS A 41 -3.90 -1.71 -32.93
CA LYS A 41 -3.80 -0.28 -32.62
C LYS A 41 -2.35 0.17 -32.36
N ILE A 42 -1.55 -0.71 -31.76
CA ILE A 42 -0.12 -0.48 -31.54
C ILE A 42 0.63 -0.47 -32.87
N SER A 43 0.34 -1.41 -33.77
CA SER A 43 0.97 -1.51 -35.09
C SER A 43 0.64 -0.32 -35.99
N GLU A 44 -0.57 0.21 -35.87
CA GLU A 44 -1.02 1.43 -36.55
C GLU A 44 -0.46 2.72 -35.91
N GLY A 45 0.20 2.63 -34.75
CA GLY A 45 0.79 3.76 -34.03
C GLY A 45 -0.22 4.63 -33.26
N SER A 46 -1.48 4.20 -33.16
CA SER A 46 -2.52 4.91 -32.40
C SER A 46 -2.40 4.69 -30.89
N LEU A 47 -1.79 3.57 -30.48
CA LEU A 47 -1.44 3.27 -29.09
C LEU A 47 0.04 2.93 -28.96
N LYS A 48 0.61 3.21 -27.80
CA LYS A 48 1.97 2.77 -27.46
C LYS A 48 1.91 1.42 -26.76
N ALA A 49 2.83 0.53 -27.14
CA ALA A 49 3.07 -0.70 -26.38
C ALA A 49 3.54 -0.35 -24.97
N LEU A 50 3.05 -1.10 -23.98
CA LEU A 50 3.57 -1.04 -22.62
C LEU A 50 4.88 -1.82 -22.53
N GLU A 51 5.80 -1.34 -21.70
CA GLU A 51 7.08 -1.98 -21.45
C GLU A 51 7.03 -2.79 -20.15
N PRO A 52 7.67 -3.97 -20.11
CA PRO A 52 7.78 -4.76 -18.89
C PRO A 52 8.72 -4.08 -17.88
N SER A 53 8.65 -4.51 -16.63
CA SER A 53 9.54 -4.09 -15.55
C SER A 53 10.38 -5.26 -15.04
N SER A 54 11.31 -4.98 -14.12
CA SER A 54 12.13 -5.99 -13.45
C SER A 54 12.36 -5.68 -11.97
N SER A 55 12.63 -6.71 -11.18
CA SER A 55 12.94 -6.56 -9.76
C SER A 55 14.23 -5.78 -9.54
N GLU A 56 15.24 -6.01 -10.38
CA GLU A 56 16.52 -5.31 -10.38
C GLU A 56 16.33 -3.82 -10.63
N PHE A 57 15.44 -3.48 -11.57
CA PHE A 57 15.10 -2.08 -11.85
C PHE A 57 14.50 -1.40 -10.61
N ILE A 58 13.53 -2.02 -9.94
CA ILE A 58 12.90 -1.46 -8.73
C ILE A 58 13.95 -1.22 -7.64
N VAL A 59 14.82 -2.20 -7.37
CA VAL A 59 15.87 -2.06 -6.35
C VAL A 59 16.86 -0.97 -6.75
N LYS A 60 17.31 -0.93 -8.00
CA LYS A 60 18.28 0.08 -8.47
C LYS A 60 17.70 1.49 -8.41
N ALA A 61 16.42 1.66 -8.74
CA ALA A 61 15.76 2.96 -8.78
C ALA A 61 15.36 3.50 -7.39
N SER A 62 15.07 2.62 -6.42
CA SER A 62 14.45 3.03 -5.13
C SER A 62 15.04 2.39 -3.88
N GLY A 63 15.83 1.33 -3.99
CA GLY A 63 16.27 0.50 -2.87
C GLY A 63 15.18 -0.39 -2.25
N ILE A 64 13.93 -0.29 -2.72
CA ILE A 64 12.79 -1.07 -2.21
C ILE A 64 12.94 -2.53 -2.61
N LYS A 65 12.83 -3.44 -1.63
CA LYS A 65 12.90 -4.90 -1.84
C LYS A 65 11.55 -5.60 -1.70
N ASN A 66 10.64 -5.01 -0.92
CA ASN A 66 9.32 -5.52 -0.62
C ASN A 66 8.45 -4.39 -0.05
N ARG A 67 7.15 -4.62 0.02
CA ARG A 67 6.20 -3.76 0.73
C ARG A 67 5.16 -4.59 1.47
N TYR A 68 4.58 -3.99 2.51
CA TYR A 68 3.40 -4.54 3.17
C TYR A 68 2.13 -3.96 2.54
N VAL A 69 1.10 -4.80 2.39
CA VAL A 69 -0.19 -4.44 1.78
C VAL A 69 -1.35 -5.02 2.59
N VAL A 70 -2.49 -4.33 2.51
CA VAL A 70 -3.72 -4.68 3.26
C VAL A 70 -4.37 -5.95 2.72
N GLU A 71 -4.37 -6.11 1.41
CA GLU A 71 -4.94 -7.25 0.71
C GLU A 71 -4.04 -7.52 -0.51
N LYS A 72 -3.66 -8.78 -0.71
CA LYS A 72 -2.59 -9.18 -1.62
C LYS A 72 -3.09 -9.84 -2.91
N GLU A 73 -4.15 -10.63 -2.83
CA GLU A 73 -4.58 -11.48 -3.94
C GLU A 73 -5.13 -10.63 -5.09
N SER A 74 -6.06 -9.73 -4.80
CA SER A 74 -6.67 -8.86 -5.81
C SER A 74 -5.72 -7.77 -6.30
N LEU A 75 -4.74 -7.40 -5.48
CA LEU A 75 -3.67 -6.48 -5.86
C LEU A 75 -2.74 -7.12 -6.90
N LEU A 76 -2.41 -8.40 -6.75
CA LEU A 76 -1.53 -9.14 -7.68
C LEU A 76 -2.28 -9.78 -8.86
N ASP A 77 -3.61 -9.71 -8.90
CA ASP A 77 -4.40 -10.13 -10.06
C ASP A 77 -4.19 -9.15 -11.23
N PRO A 78 -3.59 -9.60 -12.36
CA PRO A 78 -3.29 -8.74 -13.51
C PRO A 78 -4.55 -8.16 -14.20
N THR A 79 -5.73 -8.72 -13.92
CA THR A 79 -7.01 -8.22 -14.46
C THR A 79 -7.67 -7.17 -13.56
N ARG A 80 -7.16 -6.97 -12.34
CA ARG A 80 -7.71 -6.04 -11.35
C ARG A 80 -6.71 -5.00 -10.85
N MET A 81 -5.49 -5.40 -10.52
CA MET A 81 -4.35 -4.55 -10.14
C MET A 81 -4.65 -3.55 -9.00
N LYS A 82 -5.55 -3.91 -8.07
CA LYS A 82 -5.91 -3.09 -6.90
C LYS A 82 -6.49 -3.93 -5.76
N PRO A 83 -6.26 -3.57 -4.49
CA PRO A 83 -6.77 -4.34 -3.36
C PRO A 83 -8.30 -4.43 -3.37
N LYS A 84 -8.83 -5.50 -2.79
CA LYS A 84 -10.26 -5.63 -2.52
C LYS A 84 -10.53 -5.36 -1.04
N ILE A 85 -10.98 -4.14 -0.75
CA ILE A 85 -11.37 -3.71 0.58
C ILE A 85 -12.89 -3.63 0.61
N GLU A 86 -13.51 -4.37 1.53
CA GLU A 86 -14.96 -4.39 1.67
C GLU A 86 -15.49 -3.07 2.21
N ALA A 87 -16.64 -2.64 1.69
CA ALA A 87 -17.35 -1.48 2.21
C ALA A 87 -17.84 -1.76 3.63
N ARG A 88 -17.85 -0.72 4.47
CA ARG A 88 -18.31 -0.78 5.86
C ARG A 88 -19.52 0.12 6.04
N SER A 89 -20.40 -0.22 6.98
CA SER A 89 -21.50 0.66 7.35
C SER A 89 -21.02 1.83 8.20
N ASP A 90 -21.84 2.88 8.32
CA ASP A 90 -21.50 4.07 9.10
C ASP A 90 -21.37 3.80 10.61
N ASP A 91 -21.98 2.71 11.11
CA ASP A 91 -21.86 2.26 12.51
C ASP A 91 -20.53 1.52 12.79
N GLN A 92 -19.75 1.22 11.76
CA GLN A 92 -18.45 0.57 11.87
C GLN A 92 -17.32 1.59 11.70
N LEU A 93 -16.20 1.37 12.40
CA LEU A 93 -15.00 2.17 12.13
C LEU A 93 -14.60 2.01 10.67
N SER A 94 -14.29 3.12 10.01
CA SER A 94 -13.63 3.08 8.71
C SER A 94 -12.30 2.33 8.82
N PHE A 95 -11.83 1.75 7.71
CA PHE A 95 -10.57 1.01 7.70
C PHE A 95 -9.39 1.87 8.16
N SER A 96 -9.31 3.13 7.69
CA SER A 96 -8.26 4.06 8.10
C SER A 96 -8.34 4.42 9.59
N ALA A 97 -9.54 4.64 10.13
CA ALA A 97 -9.71 4.93 11.55
C ALA A 97 -9.30 3.74 12.42
N GLU A 98 -9.66 2.52 12.03
CA GLU A 98 -9.28 1.29 12.75
C GLU A 98 -7.76 1.14 12.87
N VAL A 99 -7.02 1.23 11.76
CA VAL A 99 -5.56 1.04 11.77
C VAL A 99 -4.83 2.18 12.48
N SER A 100 -5.34 3.42 12.37
CA SER A 100 -4.82 4.56 13.11
C SER A 100 -5.02 4.41 14.62
N VAL A 101 -6.17 3.90 15.06
CA VAL A 101 -6.41 3.63 16.49
C VAL A 101 -5.46 2.55 17.02
N ILE A 102 -5.11 1.54 16.22
CA ILE A 102 -4.13 0.51 16.61
C ILE A 102 -2.75 1.17 16.84
N ALA A 103 -2.25 1.95 15.88
CA ALA A 103 -0.96 2.63 16.01
C ALA A 103 -0.96 3.66 17.16
N ALA A 104 -2.06 4.42 17.33
CA ALA A 104 -2.19 5.41 18.40
C ALA A 104 -2.20 4.76 19.79
N LYS A 105 -2.87 3.62 19.97
CA LYS A 105 -2.85 2.86 21.23
C LYS A 105 -1.45 2.38 21.58
N GLU A 106 -0.66 1.94 20.60
CA GLU A 106 0.75 1.58 20.82
C GLU A 106 1.58 2.80 21.19
N ALA A 107 1.39 3.95 20.52
CA ALA A 107 2.10 5.19 20.85
C ALA A 107 1.80 5.67 22.28
N LEU A 108 0.53 5.67 22.69
CA LEU A 108 0.10 6.02 24.05
C LEU A 108 0.73 5.09 25.10
N LYS A 109 0.71 3.78 24.83
CA LYS A 109 1.36 2.79 25.70
C LYS A 109 2.85 3.06 25.84
N ASN A 110 3.55 3.33 24.73
CA ASN A 110 4.99 3.61 24.72
C ASN A 110 5.33 4.94 25.41
N ALA A 111 4.42 5.92 25.35
CA ALA A 111 4.53 7.18 26.07
C ALA A 111 4.10 7.10 27.55
N ASN A 112 3.55 5.96 27.98
CA ASN A 112 2.93 5.78 29.30
C ASN A 112 1.83 6.81 29.60
N LEU A 113 0.94 7.03 28.62
CA LEU A 113 -0.21 7.94 28.70
C LEU A 113 -1.53 7.19 28.43
N GLU A 114 -2.63 7.78 28.87
CA GLU A 114 -3.99 7.34 28.58
C GLU A 114 -4.70 8.31 27.63
N ALA A 115 -5.82 7.88 27.05
CA ALA A 115 -6.59 8.72 26.13
C ALA A 115 -7.08 10.04 26.75
N LYS A 116 -7.30 10.06 28.08
CA LYS A 116 -7.72 11.25 28.82
C LYS A 116 -6.64 12.33 28.91
N ASP A 117 -5.38 11.97 28.65
CA ASP A 117 -4.23 12.86 28.71
C ASP A 117 -3.95 13.54 27.35
N VAL A 118 -4.82 13.32 26.34
CA VAL A 118 -4.68 13.84 24.98
C VAL A 118 -5.68 14.96 24.73
N ASP A 119 -5.18 16.17 24.51
CA ASP A 119 -6.02 17.34 24.22
C ASP A 119 -6.35 17.51 22.72
N ALA A 120 -5.54 16.92 21.84
CA ALA A 120 -5.69 17.09 20.39
C ALA A 120 -5.29 15.85 19.61
N VAL A 121 -5.99 15.59 18.51
CA VAL A 121 -5.68 14.54 17.53
C VAL A 121 -5.58 15.19 16.14
N ILE A 122 -4.49 14.90 15.43
CA ILE A 122 -4.22 15.39 14.08
C ILE A 122 -4.03 14.17 13.17
N VAL A 123 -4.72 14.16 12.02
CA VAL A 123 -4.75 13.05 11.05
C VAL A 123 -4.35 13.56 9.67
#